data_AF-A0A2V6PQP8-F1
#
_entry.id   AF-A0A2V6PQP8-F1
#
_cell.length_a   1.000
_cell.length_b   1.000
_cell.length_c   1.000
_cell.angle_alpha   90.00
_cell.angle_beta   90.00
_cell.angle_gamma   90.00
#
_symmetry.space_group_name_H-M   'P 1'
#
loop_
_entity.id
_entity.type
_entity.pdbx_description
1 polymer ?
#
loop_
_entity_poly.entity_id
_entity_poly.type
_entity_poly.pdbx_seq_one_letter_code
_entity_poly.pdbx_strand_id
1 'polypeptide(L)'
;MQNHSWGHSREVQEAPTLLEQIGISNAVTFGRGGRGVVMVRSGGNFRTRGGNADDDGYLSDPRVIVVGAVRVDGRAASYSEPGACVLVAAPGGEKGFGLFTTDLLGTNGANQVLFLPPNEDLSDYVFDYLGFSGTSASAPLVSGVVALMLSANPNLTYRDAQHILILASRHLDLADPDVVTNGAGFRISHNVGFGVPDAGQAVSLARGWSNRPPASRVTLTATNPAAIPDDGLRLLISGNGVPSNLASIRTLPGTGPHADTPTAMLPLVDVGLATNTLAVNLTNKAALIERGTNSFAEKIDFAAQAGAAFAVVYNFATNASGSGPPGGEQLIPMGGTDFTRIPAVFIGHSDGEALKNLFATNSSALAQIHLQTTNYLFAVTNTLVCEHVAVRVQSDHPLRGDLRITLLSPQGTRSVLQRFNSDTNAGPVDWIYYSTHHFFESSAGTWTLALSDEFQGATGSVQLAGLIVEGVAITDSDLDGLDDGWELERLGKLDYGRRAFSTRLFAMEQKTGASELARRDEHEL
;
A
#
# COMPACT_ATOMS: atom_id res chain seq x y z
N MET A 1 -4.99 3.98 -25.77
CA MET A 1 -5.06 3.50 -24.39
C MET A 1 -5.91 2.24 -24.36
N GLN A 2 -5.78 1.41 -23.33
CA GLN A 2 -6.67 0.26 -23.07
C GLN A 2 -7.08 0.28 -21.59
N ASN A 3 -8.35 -0.06 -21.32
CA ASN A 3 -8.88 -0.24 -19.98
C ASN A 3 -9.17 -1.73 -19.76
N HIS A 4 -8.67 -2.30 -18.67
CA HIS A 4 -8.90 -3.69 -18.30
C HIS A 4 -9.45 -3.75 -16.86
N SER A 5 -10.76 -3.94 -16.75
CA SER A 5 -11.45 -4.10 -15.47
C SER A 5 -11.70 -5.58 -15.16
N TRP A 6 -10.65 -6.40 -15.32
CA TRP A 6 -10.64 -7.86 -15.10
C TRP A 6 -9.27 -8.30 -14.61
N GLY A 7 -9.24 -9.44 -13.91
CA GLY A 7 -8.06 -10.03 -13.31
C GLY A 7 -8.42 -11.32 -12.61
N HIS A 8 -7.52 -11.79 -11.76
CA HIS A 8 -7.76 -12.98 -10.95
C HIS A 8 -8.65 -12.67 -9.74
N SER A 9 -9.38 -13.67 -9.22
CA SER A 9 -10.44 -13.46 -8.20
C SER A 9 -10.19 -14.16 -6.86
N ARG A 10 -8.92 -14.52 -6.64
CA ARG A 10 -8.46 -15.34 -5.54
C ARG A 10 -7.21 -14.74 -4.93
N GLU A 11 -6.99 -15.00 -3.66
CA GLU A 11 -5.83 -14.60 -2.89
C GLU A 11 -4.64 -15.53 -3.17
N VAL A 12 -4.38 -15.83 -4.44
CA VAL A 12 -3.33 -16.76 -4.88
C VAL A 12 -2.49 -16.11 -5.97
N GLN A 13 -1.22 -16.47 -6.03
CA GLN A 13 -0.32 -15.96 -7.06
C GLN A 13 -0.64 -16.55 -8.42
N GLU A 14 -1.12 -15.70 -9.33
CA GLU A 14 -1.50 -16.11 -10.69
C GLU A 14 -0.78 -15.23 -11.72
N ALA A 15 0.19 -15.82 -12.42
CA ALA A 15 0.93 -15.15 -13.48
C ALA A 15 0.16 -15.19 -14.81
N PRO A 16 0.29 -14.17 -15.68
CA PRO A 16 -0.21 -14.25 -17.05
C PRO A 16 0.48 -15.40 -17.79
N THR A 17 -0.25 -16.06 -18.68
CA THR A 17 0.33 -17.06 -19.59
C THR A 17 1.38 -16.42 -20.50
N LEU A 18 2.25 -17.25 -21.08
CA LEU A 18 3.30 -16.76 -21.98
C LEU A 18 2.74 -15.91 -23.15
N LEU A 19 1.60 -16.31 -23.71
CA LEU A 19 0.96 -15.54 -24.80
C LEU A 19 0.45 -14.18 -24.32
N GLU A 20 -0.08 -14.10 -23.11
CA GLU A 20 -0.54 -12.84 -22.52
C GLU A 20 0.64 -11.92 -22.19
N GLN A 21 1.74 -12.46 -21.66
CA GLN A 21 2.98 -11.71 -21.44
C GLN A 21 3.57 -11.16 -22.75
N ILE A 22 3.56 -11.96 -23.81
CA ILE A 22 3.94 -11.51 -25.17
C ILE A 22 2.99 -10.42 -25.67
N GLY A 23 1.69 -10.57 -25.44
CA GLY A 23 0.68 -9.57 -25.79
C GLY A 23 0.94 -8.21 -25.12
N ILE A 24 1.17 -8.20 -23.81
CA ILE A 24 1.53 -7.00 -23.04
C ILE A 24 2.84 -6.40 -23.59
N SER A 25 3.86 -7.24 -23.82
CA SER A 25 5.14 -6.80 -24.38
C SER A 25 5.00 -6.15 -25.74
N ASN A 26 4.21 -6.74 -26.65
CA ASN A 26 3.96 -6.21 -27.98
C ASN A 26 3.17 -4.90 -27.93
N ALA A 27 2.18 -4.80 -27.04
CA ALA A 27 1.39 -3.57 -26.86
C ALA A 27 2.28 -2.39 -26.41
N VAL A 28 3.26 -2.65 -25.55
CA VAL A 28 4.21 -1.63 -25.07
C VAL A 28 5.28 -1.32 -26.12
N THR A 29 5.80 -2.34 -26.81
CA THR A 29 6.92 -2.18 -27.74
C THR A 29 6.50 -1.58 -29.09
N PHE A 30 5.37 -2.04 -29.65
CA PHE A 30 4.94 -1.67 -31.01
C PHE A 30 3.74 -0.73 -31.02
N GLY A 31 2.99 -0.69 -29.92
CA GLY A 31 1.81 0.15 -29.82
C GLY A 31 2.10 1.63 -29.99
N ARG A 32 1.16 2.35 -30.61
CA ARG A 32 1.22 3.82 -30.81
C ARG A 32 2.51 4.29 -31.51
N GLY A 33 3.01 3.49 -32.45
CA GLY A 33 4.24 3.77 -33.20
C GLY A 33 5.49 3.73 -32.32
N GLY A 34 5.56 2.76 -31.41
CA GLY A 34 6.70 2.59 -30.48
C GLY A 34 6.62 3.39 -29.19
N ARG A 35 5.56 4.19 -28.99
CA ARG A 35 5.33 4.94 -27.73
C ARG A 35 4.72 4.07 -26.61
N GLY A 36 4.21 2.91 -26.98
CA GLY A 36 3.51 1.98 -26.10
C GLY A 36 2.05 2.34 -25.88
N VAL A 37 1.22 1.30 -25.85
CA VAL A 37 -0.16 1.41 -25.37
C VAL A 37 -0.13 1.70 -23.87
N VAL A 38 -0.79 2.78 -23.46
CA VAL A 38 -1.08 3.02 -22.03
C VAL A 38 -2.19 2.06 -21.61
N MET A 39 -1.87 1.10 -20.75
CA MET A 39 -2.79 0.08 -20.22
C MET A 39 -3.16 0.41 -18.78
N VAL A 40 -4.45 0.59 -18.52
CA VAL A 40 -4.99 0.89 -17.19
C VAL A 40 -5.75 -0.33 -16.70
N ARG A 41 -5.48 -0.75 -15.46
CA ARG A 41 -6.07 -1.95 -14.84
C ARG A 41 -6.71 -1.64 -13.50
N SER A 42 -7.83 -2.30 -13.21
CA SER A 42 -8.48 -2.25 -11.88
C SER A 42 -7.67 -3.03 -10.84
N GLY A 43 -7.45 -2.45 -9.66
CA GLY A 43 -6.60 -3.01 -8.61
C GLY A 43 -7.16 -4.18 -7.80
N GLY A 44 -8.35 -4.71 -8.10
CA GLY A 44 -8.96 -5.81 -7.35
C GLY A 44 -10.06 -5.38 -6.36
N ASN A 45 -10.85 -6.33 -5.86
CA ASN A 45 -12.04 -6.08 -5.01
C ASN A 45 -12.17 -7.02 -3.80
N PHE A 46 -11.11 -7.75 -3.44
CA PHE A 46 -11.12 -8.80 -2.42
C PHE A 46 -10.40 -8.42 -1.11
N ARG A 47 -10.35 -7.11 -0.77
CA ARG A 47 -9.71 -6.64 0.48
C ARG A 47 -10.15 -7.41 1.72
N THR A 48 -11.46 -7.62 1.88
CA THR A 48 -12.03 -8.30 3.07
C THR A 48 -11.66 -9.78 3.16
N ARG A 49 -11.10 -10.36 2.10
CA ARG A 49 -10.58 -11.74 2.06
C ARG A 49 -9.05 -11.77 2.19
N GLY A 50 -8.38 -10.63 2.33
CA GLY A 50 -6.93 -10.54 2.37
C GLY A 50 -6.27 -10.46 0.98
N GLY A 51 -7.02 -10.06 -0.04
CA GLY A 51 -6.48 -9.83 -1.39
C GLY A 51 -5.37 -8.78 -1.39
N ASN A 52 -4.35 -9.02 -2.21
CA ASN A 52 -3.19 -8.16 -2.41
C ASN A 52 -2.99 -7.99 -3.91
N ALA A 53 -2.96 -6.75 -4.39
CA ALA A 53 -2.83 -6.48 -5.82
C ALA A 53 -1.51 -7.03 -6.40
N ASP A 54 -0.47 -7.22 -5.58
CA ASP A 54 0.79 -7.83 -6.00
C ASP A 54 0.73 -9.35 -6.27
N ASP A 55 -0.36 -10.03 -5.88
CA ASP A 55 -0.58 -11.46 -6.16
C ASP A 55 -1.14 -11.70 -7.58
N ASP A 56 -1.69 -10.67 -8.22
CA ASP A 56 -2.12 -10.74 -9.61
C ASP A 56 -0.97 -10.31 -10.54
N GLY A 57 -0.44 -11.25 -11.32
CA GLY A 57 0.67 -11.00 -12.22
C GLY A 57 0.35 -10.04 -13.39
N TYR A 58 -0.91 -9.71 -13.63
CA TYR A 58 -1.28 -8.60 -14.53
C TYR A 58 -1.09 -7.24 -13.88
N LEU A 59 -1.33 -7.14 -12.57
CA LEU A 59 -1.26 -5.91 -11.80
C LEU A 59 0.19 -5.65 -11.36
N SER A 60 0.95 -6.69 -11.02
CA SER A 60 2.38 -6.58 -10.73
C SER A 60 3.25 -6.41 -11.98
N ASP A 61 2.69 -6.07 -13.16
CA ASP A 61 3.49 -5.72 -14.33
C ASP A 61 3.83 -4.21 -14.33
N PRO A 62 5.11 -3.80 -14.35
CA PRO A 62 5.50 -2.38 -14.29
C PRO A 62 5.04 -1.55 -15.50
N ARG A 63 4.55 -2.22 -16.56
CA ARG A 63 4.10 -1.57 -17.80
C ARG A 63 2.63 -1.19 -17.76
N VAL A 64 1.88 -1.58 -16.72
CA VAL A 64 0.48 -1.21 -16.55
C VAL A 64 0.33 -0.10 -15.50
N ILE A 65 -0.83 0.56 -15.49
CA ILE A 65 -1.26 1.48 -14.43
C ILE A 65 -2.31 0.76 -13.59
N VAL A 66 -1.96 0.38 -12.36
CA VAL A 66 -2.89 -0.22 -11.41
C VAL A 66 -3.67 0.86 -10.68
N VAL A 67 -5.00 0.75 -10.68
CA VAL A 67 -5.93 1.75 -10.14
C VAL A 67 -6.71 1.20 -8.95
N GLY A 68 -6.44 1.74 -7.76
CA GLY A 68 -7.25 1.54 -6.56
C GLY A 68 -8.57 2.32 -6.59
N ALA A 69 -9.45 2.04 -5.63
CA ALA A 69 -10.74 2.72 -5.50
C ALA A 69 -10.83 3.55 -4.22
N VAL A 70 -11.37 4.77 -4.36
CA VAL A 70 -11.76 5.59 -3.21
C VAL A 70 -13.27 5.80 -3.13
N ARG A 71 -13.74 5.99 -1.91
CA ARG A 71 -15.08 6.48 -1.55
C ARG A 71 -15.21 7.97 -1.86
N VAL A 72 -16.43 8.49 -1.69
CA VAL A 72 -16.74 9.93 -1.83
C VAL A 72 -15.95 10.81 -0.86
N ASP A 73 -15.60 10.29 0.32
CA ASP A 73 -14.79 10.99 1.33
C ASP A 73 -13.28 10.85 1.10
N GLY A 74 -12.87 10.22 0.00
CA GLY A 74 -11.45 10.07 -0.37
C GLY A 74 -10.74 8.93 0.33
N ARG A 75 -11.35 8.28 1.32
CA ARG A 75 -10.81 7.05 1.93
C ARG A 75 -10.88 5.91 0.93
N ALA A 76 -9.92 4.97 0.99
CA ALA A 76 -9.97 3.75 0.18
C ALA A 76 -11.29 3.00 0.39
N ALA A 77 -11.87 2.49 -0.70
CA ALA A 77 -13.13 1.75 -0.65
C ALA A 77 -12.95 0.42 0.09
N SER A 78 -14.00 -0.03 0.78
CA SER A 78 -13.97 -1.21 1.66
C SER A 78 -13.53 -2.51 0.97
N TYR A 79 -13.71 -2.59 -0.34
CA TYR A 79 -13.33 -3.72 -1.18
C TYR A 79 -11.95 -3.56 -1.85
N SER A 80 -11.38 -2.35 -1.93
CA SER A 80 -10.18 -2.06 -2.73
C SER A 80 -8.95 -2.77 -2.15
N GLU A 81 -8.36 -3.67 -2.94
CA GLU A 81 -7.17 -4.40 -2.52
C GLU A 81 -5.97 -3.46 -2.38
N PRO A 82 -5.21 -3.55 -1.28
CA PRO A 82 -3.95 -2.85 -1.16
C PRO A 82 -2.84 -3.61 -1.92
N GLY A 83 -1.80 -2.90 -2.34
CA GLY A 83 -0.59 -3.50 -2.94
C GLY A 83 0.46 -2.43 -3.21
N ALA A 84 1.74 -2.80 -3.19
CA ALA A 84 2.83 -1.87 -3.51
C ALA A 84 2.85 -1.51 -5.00
N CYS A 85 2.24 -2.34 -5.86
CA CYS A 85 2.08 -2.09 -7.28
C CYS A 85 1.00 -1.04 -7.64
N VAL A 86 0.14 -0.65 -6.69
CA VAL A 86 -0.91 0.36 -6.93
C VAL A 86 -0.25 1.70 -7.25
N LEU A 87 -0.57 2.28 -8.42
CA LEU A 87 0.05 3.54 -8.85
C LEU A 87 -0.78 4.74 -8.39
N VAL A 88 -2.09 4.70 -8.64
CA VAL A 88 -3.03 5.79 -8.35
C VAL A 88 -4.39 5.21 -7.98
N ALA A 89 -5.33 6.06 -7.56
CA ALA A 89 -6.71 5.69 -7.31
C ALA A 89 -7.70 6.61 -8.03
N ALA A 90 -8.95 6.20 -8.10
CA ALA A 90 -10.06 7.05 -8.54
C ALA A 90 -11.35 6.67 -7.82
N PRO A 91 -12.38 7.56 -7.81
CA PRO A 91 -13.69 7.23 -7.26
C PRO A 91 -14.19 5.89 -7.82
N GLY A 92 -14.48 4.94 -6.93
CA GLY A 92 -14.98 3.62 -7.30
C GLY A 92 -16.36 3.30 -6.72
N GLY A 93 -16.87 4.17 -5.86
CA GLY A 93 -18.10 3.94 -5.11
C GLY A 93 -17.87 3.17 -3.82
N GLU A 94 -18.97 2.82 -3.17
CA GLU A 94 -19.02 2.00 -1.96
C GLU A 94 -20.33 1.22 -1.95
N LYS A 95 -20.46 0.22 -1.07
CA LYS A 95 -21.73 -0.50 -0.91
C LYS A 95 -22.89 0.49 -0.67
N GLY A 96 -23.81 0.55 -1.62
CA GLY A 96 -25.01 1.40 -1.59
C GLY A 96 -24.87 2.79 -2.23
N PHE A 97 -23.67 3.16 -2.69
CA PHE A 97 -23.40 4.43 -3.37
C PHE A 97 -22.41 4.22 -4.53
N GLY A 98 -22.94 3.92 -5.71
CA GLY A 98 -22.14 3.71 -6.92
C GLY A 98 -22.05 4.97 -7.81
N LEU A 99 -21.28 4.86 -8.89
CA LEU A 99 -21.09 5.93 -9.87
C LEU A 99 -22.26 5.97 -10.85
N PHE A 100 -22.59 7.18 -11.31
CA PHE A 100 -23.49 7.39 -12.44
C PHE A 100 -22.79 7.02 -13.75
N THR A 101 -23.39 6.13 -14.54
CA THR A 101 -22.90 5.80 -15.89
C THR A 101 -24.02 5.22 -16.75
N THR A 102 -23.80 5.16 -18.07
CA THR A 102 -24.66 4.41 -19.00
C THR A 102 -24.70 2.93 -18.65
N ASP A 103 -25.84 2.30 -18.90
CA ASP A 103 -26.12 0.87 -18.75
C ASP A 103 -26.48 0.24 -20.11
N LEU A 104 -26.69 -1.08 -20.14
CA LEU A 104 -27.30 -1.74 -21.28
C LEU A 104 -28.76 -1.28 -21.45
N LEU A 105 -29.21 -1.19 -22.70
CA LEU A 105 -30.53 -0.68 -23.02
C LEU A 105 -31.65 -1.65 -22.62
N GLY A 106 -32.75 -1.09 -22.10
CA GLY A 106 -33.98 -1.82 -21.79
C GLY A 106 -33.79 -2.95 -20.77
N THR A 107 -34.48 -4.08 -20.96
CA THR A 107 -34.48 -5.18 -19.98
C THR A 107 -33.14 -5.92 -19.85
N ASN A 108 -32.13 -5.58 -20.65
CA ASN A 108 -30.78 -6.12 -20.51
C ASN A 108 -29.93 -5.33 -19.49
N GLY A 109 -30.36 -4.12 -19.12
CA GLY A 109 -29.68 -3.28 -18.12
C GLY A 109 -29.76 -3.85 -16.70
N ALA A 110 -28.88 -3.40 -15.83
CA ALA A 110 -29.03 -3.54 -14.38
C ALA A 110 -30.17 -2.67 -13.83
N ASN A 111 -30.42 -1.50 -14.43
CA ASN A 111 -31.52 -0.62 -14.04
C ASN A 111 -32.85 -1.05 -14.65
N GLN A 112 -33.61 -1.83 -13.89
CA GLN A 112 -34.93 -2.33 -14.28
C GLN A 112 -36.08 -1.42 -13.80
N VAL A 113 -35.78 -0.20 -13.34
CA VAL A 113 -36.81 0.75 -12.91
C VAL A 113 -37.48 1.38 -14.12
N LEU A 114 -38.81 1.33 -14.16
CA LEU A 114 -39.60 2.00 -15.20
C LEU A 114 -39.78 3.48 -14.85
N PHE A 115 -39.25 4.36 -15.69
CA PHE A 115 -39.47 5.79 -15.60
C PHE A 115 -40.58 6.22 -16.57
N LEU A 116 -41.41 7.18 -16.14
CA LEU A 116 -42.46 7.77 -16.97
C LEU A 116 -41.94 9.03 -17.68
N PRO A 117 -42.60 9.46 -18.77
CA PRO A 117 -42.23 10.67 -19.46
C PRO A 117 -42.12 11.91 -18.57
N PRO A 118 -41.08 12.75 -18.77
CA PRO A 118 -40.10 12.74 -19.87
C PRO A 118 -38.77 12.01 -19.55
N ASN A 119 -38.77 11.11 -18.56
CA ASN A 119 -37.55 10.52 -18.00
C ASN A 119 -37.35 9.05 -18.38
N GLU A 120 -38.05 8.55 -19.40
CA GLU A 120 -38.00 7.14 -19.82
C GLU A 120 -36.57 6.65 -20.06
N ASP A 121 -35.69 7.52 -20.57
CA ASP A 121 -34.28 7.27 -20.83
C ASP A 121 -33.47 6.91 -19.57
N LEU A 122 -33.95 7.25 -18.37
CA LEU A 122 -33.22 6.98 -17.12
C LEU A 122 -33.06 5.48 -16.82
N SER A 123 -33.84 4.60 -17.46
CA SER A 123 -33.63 3.15 -17.35
C SER A 123 -32.32 2.69 -18.02
N ASP A 124 -31.76 3.50 -18.94
CA ASP A 124 -30.52 3.19 -19.64
C ASP A 124 -29.27 3.72 -18.90
N TYR A 125 -29.43 4.11 -17.63
CA TYR A 125 -28.35 4.57 -16.75
C TYR A 125 -28.43 3.90 -15.40
N VAL A 126 -27.28 3.69 -14.76
CA VAL A 126 -27.17 3.25 -13.37
C VAL A 126 -26.70 4.40 -12.49
N PHE A 127 -27.26 4.50 -11.29
CA PHE A 127 -26.94 5.55 -10.31
C PHE A 127 -27.39 5.16 -8.89
N ASP A 128 -26.94 5.92 -7.90
CA ASP A 128 -27.20 5.71 -6.48
C ASP A 128 -26.91 4.25 -6.04
N TYR A 129 -27.91 3.56 -5.50
CA TYR A 129 -27.80 2.18 -5.02
C TYR A 129 -27.54 1.17 -6.14
N LEU A 130 -27.97 1.48 -7.37
CA LEU A 130 -27.71 0.66 -8.57
C LEU A 130 -26.43 1.09 -9.29
N GLY A 131 -25.80 2.19 -8.86
CA GLY A 131 -24.64 2.78 -9.52
C GLY A 131 -23.49 1.80 -9.67
N PHE A 132 -22.68 2.00 -10.71
CA PHE A 132 -21.55 1.13 -10.98
C PHE A 132 -20.47 1.31 -9.90
N SER A 133 -20.03 0.19 -9.29
CA SER A 133 -19.04 0.21 -8.21
C SER A 133 -17.91 -0.80 -8.43
N GLY A 134 -16.83 -0.66 -7.65
CA GLY A 134 -15.65 -1.52 -7.71
C GLY A 134 -14.43 -0.77 -8.24
N THR A 135 -13.23 -1.34 -8.10
CA THR A 135 -12.05 -0.83 -8.83
C THR A 135 -12.26 -0.89 -10.35
N SER A 136 -13.19 -1.73 -10.80
CA SER A 136 -13.70 -1.77 -12.18
C SER A 136 -14.38 -0.48 -12.63
N ALA A 137 -14.93 0.33 -11.72
CA ALA A 137 -15.47 1.66 -11.98
C ALA A 137 -14.38 2.76 -11.89
N SER A 138 -13.35 2.55 -11.07
CA SER A 138 -12.20 3.46 -10.93
C SER A 138 -11.27 3.46 -12.16
N ALA A 139 -10.93 2.29 -12.70
CA ALA A 139 -10.00 2.18 -13.85
C ALA A 139 -10.47 2.95 -15.10
N PRO A 140 -11.77 2.93 -15.49
CA PRO A 140 -12.28 3.75 -16.58
C PRO A 140 -12.13 5.27 -16.36
N LEU A 141 -12.23 5.76 -15.12
CA LEU A 141 -12.01 7.18 -14.83
C LEU A 141 -10.56 7.58 -15.12
N VAL A 142 -9.59 6.81 -14.63
CA VAL A 142 -8.16 7.04 -14.93
C VAL A 142 -7.88 6.89 -16.42
N SER A 143 -8.53 5.92 -17.09
CA SER A 143 -8.44 5.77 -18.55
C SER A 143 -8.93 7.03 -19.29
N GLY A 144 -10.00 7.66 -18.81
CA GLY A 144 -10.48 8.95 -19.31
C GLY A 144 -9.46 10.07 -19.12
N VAL A 145 -8.84 10.18 -17.95
CA VAL A 145 -7.75 11.15 -17.68
C VAL A 145 -6.57 10.92 -18.63
N VAL A 146 -6.15 9.67 -18.82
CA VAL A 146 -5.11 9.30 -19.79
C VAL A 146 -5.51 9.70 -21.21
N ALA A 147 -6.76 9.48 -21.61
CA ALA A 147 -7.24 9.87 -22.94
C ALA A 147 -7.15 11.40 -23.14
N LEU A 148 -7.47 12.19 -22.12
CA LEU A 148 -7.30 13.65 -22.15
C LEU A 148 -5.82 14.07 -22.22
N MET A 149 -4.94 13.40 -21.47
CA MET A 149 -3.49 13.64 -21.55
C MET A 149 -2.96 13.35 -22.96
N LEU A 150 -3.35 12.21 -23.54
CA LEU A 150 -2.92 11.79 -24.88
C LEU A 150 -3.51 12.68 -25.99
N SER A 151 -4.70 13.27 -25.79
CA SER A 151 -5.24 14.24 -26.75
C SER A 151 -4.48 15.55 -26.71
N ALA A 152 -4.04 15.98 -25.52
CA ALA A 152 -3.21 17.17 -25.35
C ALA A 152 -1.76 16.96 -25.85
N ASN A 153 -1.21 15.76 -25.68
CA ASN A 153 0.11 15.40 -26.18
C ASN A 153 0.15 13.95 -26.69
N PRO A 154 -0.03 13.72 -28.00
CA PRO A 154 0.00 12.38 -28.59
C PRO A 154 1.37 11.69 -28.53
N ASN A 155 2.44 12.41 -28.17
CA ASN A 155 3.81 11.88 -28.15
C ASN A 155 4.20 11.21 -26.83
N LEU A 156 3.38 11.33 -25.77
CA LEU A 156 3.65 10.69 -24.49
C LEU A 156 3.82 9.18 -24.65
N THR A 157 4.85 8.63 -24.01
CA THR A 157 5.03 7.18 -23.84
C THR A 157 4.17 6.65 -22.68
N TYR A 158 4.10 5.33 -22.52
CA TYR A 158 3.42 4.73 -21.36
C TYR A 158 4.07 5.13 -20.01
N ARG A 159 5.40 5.26 -19.98
CA ARG A 159 6.15 5.73 -18.79
C ARG A 159 5.84 7.19 -18.49
N ASP A 160 5.78 8.03 -19.51
CA ASP A 160 5.41 9.46 -19.32
C ASP A 160 4.02 9.61 -18.73
N ALA A 161 3.07 8.78 -19.18
CA ALA A 161 1.71 8.80 -18.64
C ALA A 161 1.68 8.43 -17.14
N GLN A 162 2.44 7.42 -16.71
CA GLN A 162 2.57 7.09 -15.29
C GLN A 162 3.14 8.25 -14.47
N HIS A 163 4.23 8.88 -14.94
CA HIS A 163 4.85 10.01 -14.25
C HIS A 163 3.88 11.19 -14.09
N ILE A 164 3.17 11.58 -15.15
CA ILE A 164 2.20 12.68 -15.10
C ILE A 164 1.07 12.36 -14.12
N LEU A 165 0.56 11.13 -14.11
CA LEU A 165 -0.49 10.72 -13.17
C LEU A 165 0.00 10.82 -11.72
N ILE A 166 1.23 10.38 -11.43
CA ILE A 166 1.83 10.52 -10.10
C ILE A 166 1.90 12.01 -9.71
N LEU A 167 2.47 12.85 -10.57
CA LEU A 167 2.67 14.28 -10.29
C LEU A 167 1.35 15.07 -10.19
N ALA A 168 0.29 14.59 -10.83
CA ALA A 168 -1.04 15.18 -10.74
C ALA A 168 -1.87 14.65 -9.56
N SER A 169 -1.38 13.67 -8.80
CA SER A 169 -2.17 13.00 -7.77
C SER A 169 -2.19 13.75 -6.44
N ARG A 170 -3.32 13.60 -5.73
CA ARG A 170 -3.52 14.12 -4.37
C ARG A 170 -4.11 13.07 -3.45
N HIS A 171 -3.61 13.03 -2.22
CA HIS A 171 -4.21 12.25 -1.14
C HIS A 171 -5.37 13.02 -0.52
N LEU A 172 -6.51 12.35 -0.36
CA LEU A 172 -7.75 12.95 0.14
C LEU A 172 -8.11 12.52 1.57
N ASP A 173 -7.59 11.38 2.03
CA ASP A 173 -7.69 10.91 3.42
C ASP A 173 -6.30 10.90 4.08
N LEU A 174 -5.91 12.03 4.67
CA LEU A 174 -4.62 12.14 5.38
C LEU A 174 -4.64 11.49 6.77
N ALA A 175 -5.79 10.97 7.21
CA ALA A 175 -5.89 10.23 8.46
C ALA A 175 -5.62 8.72 8.28
N ASP A 176 -5.51 8.24 7.04
CA ASP A 176 -5.09 6.87 6.74
C ASP A 176 -3.63 6.67 7.23
N PRO A 177 -3.38 5.74 8.18
CA PRO A 177 -2.05 5.50 8.71
C PRO A 177 -1.07 4.90 7.69
N ASP A 178 -1.56 4.38 6.56
CA ASP A 178 -0.74 3.85 5.47
C ASP A 178 -0.18 4.97 4.56
N VAL A 179 -0.72 6.19 4.65
CA VAL A 179 -0.22 7.34 3.89
C VAL A 179 1.08 7.86 4.52
N VAL A 180 2.20 7.52 3.91
CA VAL A 180 3.55 7.91 4.35
C VAL A 180 4.26 8.71 3.27
N THR A 181 5.31 9.45 3.64
CA THR A 181 6.14 10.18 2.67
C THR A 181 7.36 9.35 2.31
N ASN A 182 7.59 9.14 1.02
CA ASN A 182 8.76 8.42 0.51
C ASN A 182 10.04 9.28 0.55
N GLY A 183 11.19 8.72 0.18
CA GLY A 183 12.49 9.37 0.23
C GLY A 183 12.58 10.61 -0.66
N ALA A 184 11.80 10.64 -1.76
CA ALA A 184 11.72 11.76 -2.68
C ALA A 184 10.71 12.85 -2.25
N GLY A 185 10.02 12.67 -1.13
CA GLY A 185 9.08 13.66 -0.59
C GLY A 185 7.64 13.54 -1.10
N PHE A 186 7.30 12.44 -1.80
CA PHE A 186 5.94 12.17 -2.25
C PHE A 186 5.17 11.34 -1.24
N ARG A 187 3.88 11.64 -1.07
CA ARG A 187 2.99 10.78 -0.28
C ARG A 187 2.61 9.56 -1.10
N ILE A 188 2.71 8.40 -0.48
CA ILE A 188 2.44 7.08 -1.05
C ILE A 188 1.56 6.28 -0.09
N SER A 189 0.83 5.30 -0.61
CA SER A 189 0.02 4.37 0.16
C SER A 189 -0.17 3.09 -0.66
N HIS A 190 -0.15 1.94 0.00
CA HIS A 190 -0.55 0.68 -0.61
C HIS A 190 -2.05 0.65 -0.96
N ASN A 191 -2.88 1.46 -0.29
CA ASN A 191 -4.33 1.52 -0.54
C ASN A 191 -4.69 2.32 -1.80
N VAL A 192 -3.97 3.43 -2.06
CA VAL A 192 -4.34 4.41 -3.11
C VAL A 192 -3.17 4.88 -3.98
N GLY A 193 -2.00 4.27 -3.86
CA GLY A 193 -0.78 4.67 -4.56
C GLY A 193 -0.38 6.11 -4.21
N PHE A 194 -0.13 6.92 -5.24
CA PHE A 194 0.14 8.36 -5.10
C PHE A 194 -1.12 9.22 -4.85
N GLY A 195 -2.30 8.61 -4.83
CA GLY A 195 -3.59 9.26 -4.59
C GLY A 195 -4.45 9.37 -5.84
N VAL A 196 -5.37 10.34 -5.85
CA VAL A 196 -6.32 10.56 -6.94
C VAL A 196 -5.78 11.62 -7.90
N PRO A 197 -5.55 11.30 -9.19
CA PRO A 197 -5.08 12.28 -10.19
C PRO A 197 -6.09 13.41 -10.41
N ASP A 198 -5.61 14.65 -10.40
CA ASP A 198 -6.36 15.80 -10.90
C ASP A 198 -6.25 15.86 -12.43
N ALA A 199 -7.39 15.75 -13.12
CA ALA A 199 -7.42 15.72 -14.58
C ALA A 199 -6.91 17.02 -15.22
N GLY A 200 -7.20 18.17 -14.61
CA GLY A 200 -6.75 19.48 -15.11
C GLY A 200 -5.23 19.62 -14.99
N GLN A 201 -4.69 19.25 -13.83
CA GLN A 201 -3.24 19.23 -13.60
C GLN A 201 -2.53 18.24 -14.53
N ALA A 202 -3.07 17.02 -14.69
CA ALA A 202 -2.51 16.00 -15.58
C ALA A 202 -2.45 16.48 -17.04
N VAL A 203 -3.52 17.10 -17.55
CA VAL A 203 -3.56 17.67 -18.90
C VAL A 203 -2.61 18.86 -19.04
N SER A 204 -2.50 19.71 -18.02
CA SER A 204 -1.56 20.83 -18.01
C SER A 204 -0.11 20.36 -18.11
N LEU A 205 0.27 19.37 -17.29
CA LEU A 205 1.59 18.74 -17.34
C LEU A 205 1.85 18.10 -18.71
N ALA A 206 0.88 17.36 -19.25
CA ALA A 206 0.99 16.69 -20.54
C ALA A 206 1.35 17.64 -21.70
N ARG A 207 0.78 18.85 -21.76
CA ARG A 207 1.02 19.83 -22.84
C ARG A 207 2.49 20.24 -22.95
N GLY A 208 3.18 20.39 -21.82
CA GLY A 208 4.58 20.79 -21.76
C GLY A 208 5.56 19.64 -21.52
N TRP A 209 5.07 18.40 -21.47
CA TRP A 209 5.87 17.26 -21.06
C TRP A 209 6.96 16.92 -22.07
N SER A 210 8.18 16.75 -21.58
CA SER A 210 9.29 16.21 -22.32
C SER A 210 9.47 14.73 -21.97
N ASN A 211 9.46 13.87 -22.99
CA ASN A 211 9.52 12.43 -22.79
C ASN A 211 10.75 12.01 -21.98
N ARG A 212 10.55 11.06 -21.05
CA ARG A 212 11.62 10.51 -20.24
C ARG A 212 12.65 9.78 -21.12
N PRO A 213 13.96 9.86 -20.79
CA PRO A 213 14.97 9.01 -21.42
C PRO A 213 14.64 7.51 -21.27
N PRO A 214 15.21 6.63 -22.11
CA PRO A 214 15.09 5.19 -21.94
C PRO A 214 15.46 4.74 -20.52
N ALA A 215 14.66 3.83 -19.95
CA ALA A 215 14.95 3.26 -18.65
C ALA A 215 16.19 2.36 -18.69
N SER A 216 16.96 2.40 -17.61
CA SER A 216 18.02 1.45 -17.27
C SER A 216 17.54 0.50 -16.19
N ARG A 217 18.14 -0.68 -16.13
CA ARG A 217 17.79 -1.73 -15.17
C ARG A 217 19.03 -2.23 -14.44
N VAL A 218 18.96 -2.27 -13.11
CA VAL A 218 19.94 -2.90 -12.23
C VAL A 218 19.30 -4.16 -11.65
N THR A 219 20.05 -5.25 -11.58
CA THR A 219 19.58 -6.51 -10.98
C THR A 219 20.67 -7.10 -10.11
N LEU A 220 20.32 -7.37 -8.85
CA LEU A 220 21.17 -7.99 -7.85
C LEU A 220 20.48 -9.25 -7.35
N THR A 221 21.21 -10.34 -7.20
CA THR A 221 20.66 -11.63 -6.76
C THR A 221 21.51 -12.22 -5.66
N ALA A 222 20.86 -12.68 -4.61
CA ALA A 222 21.41 -13.46 -3.53
C ALA A 222 20.82 -14.87 -3.58
N THR A 223 21.70 -15.87 -3.63
CA THR A 223 21.33 -17.30 -3.72
C THR A 223 21.77 -18.08 -2.49
N ASN A 224 22.15 -17.39 -1.41
CA ASN A 224 22.45 -18.02 -0.13
C ASN A 224 21.12 -18.37 0.56
N PRO A 225 20.79 -19.65 0.75
CA PRO A 225 19.56 -20.01 1.40
C PRO A 225 19.56 -19.58 2.87
N ALA A 226 18.40 -19.16 3.38
CA ALA A 226 18.24 -18.76 4.77
C ALA A 226 16.86 -19.15 5.28
N ALA A 227 16.81 -19.77 6.46
CA ALA A 227 15.55 -20.12 7.12
C ALA A 227 14.70 -18.86 7.35
N ILE A 228 13.40 -18.96 7.13
CA ILE A 228 12.44 -17.90 7.49
C ILE A 228 12.09 -18.11 8.97
N PRO A 229 12.19 -17.07 9.83
CA PRO A 229 11.83 -17.22 11.23
C PRO A 229 10.33 -17.52 11.38
N ASP A 230 10.02 -18.69 11.93
CA ASP A 230 8.67 -19.15 12.27
C ASP A 230 8.10 -18.40 13.48
N ASP A 231 6.79 -18.17 13.49
CA ASP A 231 6.07 -17.44 14.54
C ASP A 231 6.76 -16.10 14.89
N GLY A 232 7.16 -15.38 13.84
CA GLY A 232 8.10 -14.27 13.88
C GLY A 232 7.55 -13.01 14.53
N LEU A 233 6.23 -12.78 14.51
CA LEU A 233 5.62 -11.63 15.18
C LEU A 233 5.36 -11.94 16.66
N ARG A 234 6.16 -11.33 17.53
CA ARG A 234 6.17 -11.58 18.98
C ARG A 234 5.87 -10.33 19.78
N LEU A 235 5.25 -10.53 20.94
CA LEU A 235 5.27 -9.56 22.03
C LEU A 235 6.39 -9.95 22.99
N LEU A 236 7.46 -9.18 22.99
CA LEU A 236 8.61 -9.39 23.87
C LEU A 236 8.43 -8.61 25.16
N ILE A 237 8.69 -9.27 26.28
CA ILE A 237 8.67 -8.66 27.61
C ILE A 237 10.06 -8.74 28.22
N SER A 238 10.58 -7.60 28.67
CA SER A 238 11.88 -7.47 29.34
C SER A 238 11.73 -6.77 30.68
N GLY A 239 12.73 -6.92 31.56
CA GLY A 239 12.72 -6.34 32.90
C GLY A 239 13.18 -7.33 33.97
N ASN A 240 13.51 -6.82 35.15
CA ASN A 240 13.95 -7.68 36.25
C ASN A 240 12.77 -8.50 36.79
N GLY A 241 12.95 -9.81 37.00
CA GLY A 241 11.91 -10.69 37.52
C GLY A 241 10.78 -11.02 36.55
N VAL A 242 10.94 -10.77 35.24
CA VAL A 242 10.00 -11.24 34.21
C VAL A 242 10.12 -12.77 34.06
N PRO A 243 9.04 -13.54 34.23
CA PRO A 243 9.05 -14.99 34.05
C PRO A 243 9.42 -15.38 32.61
N SER A 244 10.15 -16.49 32.45
CA SER A 244 10.61 -16.96 31.14
C SER A 244 9.46 -17.28 30.17
N ASN A 245 8.31 -17.74 30.67
CA ASN A 245 7.13 -18.02 29.86
C ASN A 245 6.42 -16.75 29.35
N LEU A 246 6.72 -15.57 29.91
CA LEU A 246 6.18 -14.28 29.45
C LEU A 246 7.18 -13.47 28.64
N ALA A 247 8.44 -13.91 28.56
CA ALA A 247 9.50 -13.13 27.89
C ALA A 247 9.28 -12.97 26.37
N SER A 248 8.56 -13.91 25.74
CA SER A 248 8.23 -13.89 24.32
C SER A 248 6.89 -14.56 24.09
N ILE A 249 5.85 -13.76 23.89
CA ILE A 249 4.47 -14.22 23.72
C ILE A 249 4.12 -14.25 22.23
N ARG A 250 3.45 -15.32 21.81
CA ARG A 250 2.89 -15.46 20.46
C ARG A 250 1.82 -14.42 20.22
N THR A 251 1.81 -13.84 19.03
CA THR A 251 0.79 -12.89 18.64
C THR A 251 0.19 -13.21 17.29
N LEU A 252 -0.98 -12.64 17.01
CA LEU A 252 -1.53 -12.59 15.67
C LEU A 252 -1.70 -11.11 15.25
N PRO A 253 -1.31 -10.73 14.03
CA PRO A 253 -1.48 -9.36 13.56
C PRO A 253 -2.96 -9.02 13.28
N GLY A 254 -3.26 -7.73 13.30
CA GLY A 254 -4.48 -7.19 12.69
C GLY A 254 -4.31 -6.90 11.20
N THR A 255 -5.35 -6.35 10.57
CA THR A 255 -5.29 -5.83 9.20
C THR A 255 -4.76 -4.38 9.13
N GLY A 256 -4.55 -3.75 10.28
CA GLY A 256 -4.03 -2.39 10.44
C GLY A 256 -2.51 -2.23 10.35
N PRO A 257 -1.96 -1.12 10.88
CA PRO A 257 -0.53 -0.88 10.92
C PRO A 257 0.23 -2.05 11.55
N HIS A 258 1.30 -2.44 10.86
CA HIS A 258 2.10 -3.59 11.23
C HIS A 258 3.48 -3.15 11.76
N ALA A 259 3.97 -3.79 12.81
CA ALA A 259 5.25 -3.47 13.45
C ALA A 259 6.43 -4.12 12.71
N ASP A 260 6.69 -3.70 11.47
CA ASP A 260 7.81 -4.18 10.63
C ASP A 260 9.19 -3.79 11.15
N THR A 261 9.19 -2.79 12.01
CA THR A 261 10.34 -2.40 12.82
C THR A 261 9.90 -2.55 14.26
N PRO A 262 10.77 -3.04 15.17
CA PRO A 262 10.43 -3.17 16.57
C PRO A 262 9.86 -1.85 17.11
N THR A 263 8.70 -1.93 17.77
CA THR A 263 8.13 -0.79 18.50
C THR A 263 9.08 -0.35 19.63
N ALA A 264 8.86 0.79 20.28
CA ALA A 264 9.66 1.11 21.47
C ALA A 264 9.38 0.12 22.60
N MET A 265 10.39 -0.21 23.40
CA MET A 265 10.21 -0.94 24.68
C MET A 265 9.55 -0.02 25.70
N LEU A 266 8.28 -0.27 26.03
CA LEU A 266 7.46 0.65 26.83
C LEU A 266 6.70 -0.07 27.97
N PRO A 267 6.35 0.62 29.07
CA PRO A 267 5.44 0.08 30.06
C PRO A 267 4.08 -0.23 29.44
N LEU A 268 3.47 -1.34 29.87
CA LEU A 268 2.14 -1.75 29.45
C LEU A 268 1.11 -1.36 30.53
N VAL A 269 -0.01 -0.76 30.12
CA VAL A 269 -1.08 -0.31 31.03
C VAL A 269 -2.37 -1.05 30.71
N ASP A 270 -2.92 -1.77 31.69
CA ASP A 270 -4.27 -2.33 31.58
C ASP A 270 -5.30 -1.21 31.55
N VAL A 271 -6.12 -1.20 30.49
CA VAL A 271 -7.21 -0.22 30.31
C VAL A 271 -8.58 -0.91 30.27
N GLY A 272 -8.63 -2.17 30.70
CA GLY A 272 -9.84 -3.00 30.71
C GLY A 272 -10.39 -3.21 29.31
N LEU A 273 -11.71 -3.07 29.17
CA LEU A 273 -12.39 -3.34 27.90
C LEU A 273 -12.28 -2.21 26.87
N ALA A 274 -11.76 -1.02 27.24
CA ALA A 274 -11.72 0.17 26.36
C ALA A 274 -13.05 0.40 25.61
N THR A 275 -14.17 0.45 26.33
CA THR A 275 -15.51 0.64 25.71
C THR A 275 -15.83 2.09 25.37
N ASN A 276 -15.04 3.03 25.89
CA ASN A 276 -15.18 4.47 25.73
C ASN A 276 -13.79 5.13 25.74
N THR A 277 -13.74 6.43 25.49
CA THR A 277 -12.53 7.25 25.64
C THR A 277 -11.84 7.00 26.98
N LEU A 278 -10.53 6.76 26.94
CA LEU A 278 -9.75 6.44 28.14
C LEU A 278 -9.32 7.72 28.86
N ALA A 279 -9.52 7.77 30.17
CA ALA A 279 -9.09 8.90 31.01
C ALA A 279 -7.58 8.85 31.35
N VAL A 280 -6.93 7.69 31.15
CA VAL A 280 -5.51 7.50 31.44
C VAL A 280 -4.64 8.08 30.32
N ASN A 281 -3.51 8.69 30.68
CA ASN A 281 -2.50 9.13 29.71
C ASN A 281 -1.51 7.99 29.41
N LEU A 282 -1.50 7.57 28.15
CA LEU A 282 -0.68 6.50 27.61
C LEU A 282 0.53 6.98 26.79
N THR A 283 0.84 8.28 26.81
CA THR A 283 2.07 8.83 26.22
C THR A 283 3.29 8.07 26.76
N ASN A 284 4.14 7.55 25.86
CA ASN A 284 5.28 6.67 26.17
C ASN A 284 4.89 5.36 26.90
N LYS A 285 3.71 4.83 26.61
CA LYS A 285 3.21 3.55 27.13
C LYS A 285 2.48 2.79 26.02
N ALA A 286 2.24 1.51 26.28
CA ALA A 286 1.38 0.66 25.47
C ALA A 286 0.09 0.33 26.23
N ALA A 287 -0.99 0.03 25.50
CA ALA A 287 -2.26 -0.39 26.08
C ALA A 287 -2.38 -1.91 26.10
N LEU A 288 -2.78 -2.49 27.23
CA LEU A 288 -3.30 -3.85 27.33
C LEU A 288 -4.82 -3.78 27.43
N ILE A 289 -5.51 -4.42 26.50
CA ILE A 289 -6.95 -4.29 26.32
C ILE A 289 -7.59 -5.66 26.30
N GLU A 290 -8.57 -5.89 27.17
CA GLU A 290 -9.38 -7.10 27.09
C GLU A 290 -10.42 -6.98 25.95
N ARG A 291 -10.53 -8.03 25.15
CA ARG A 291 -11.55 -8.14 24.12
C ARG A 291 -12.95 -8.14 24.74
N GLY A 292 -13.90 -7.47 24.10
CA GLY A 292 -15.26 -7.32 24.60
C GLY A 292 -16.24 -6.91 23.50
N THR A 293 -17.21 -6.05 23.84
CA THR A 293 -18.34 -5.68 22.97
C THR A 293 -18.00 -4.77 21.80
N ASN A 294 -17.07 -3.81 21.99
CA ASN A 294 -16.65 -2.89 20.93
C ASN A 294 -15.82 -3.63 19.88
N SER A 295 -15.82 -3.10 18.65
CA SER A 295 -14.93 -3.58 17.59
C SER A 295 -13.46 -3.44 18.00
N PHE A 296 -12.58 -4.22 17.36
CA PHE A 296 -11.14 -4.10 17.56
C PHE A 296 -10.64 -2.69 17.24
N ALA A 297 -11.14 -2.10 16.15
CA ALA A 297 -10.75 -0.76 15.72
C ALA A 297 -11.09 0.31 16.77
N GLU A 298 -12.31 0.31 17.32
CA GLU A 298 -12.71 1.29 18.35
C GLU A 298 -11.83 1.21 19.59
N LYS A 299 -11.50 -0.01 20.06
CA LYS A 299 -10.62 -0.23 21.22
C LYS A 299 -9.22 0.34 20.98
N ILE A 300 -8.63 0.01 19.83
CA ILE A 300 -7.29 0.46 19.44
C ILE A 300 -7.29 1.98 19.28
N ASP A 301 -8.34 2.55 18.71
CA ASP A 301 -8.46 3.99 18.53
C ASP A 301 -8.62 4.74 19.85
N PHE A 302 -9.35 4.21 20.84
CA PHE A 302 -9.38 4.82 22.18
C PHE A 302 -8.00 4.78 22.87
N ALA A 303 -7.23 3.71 22.69
CA ALA A 303 -5.85 3.64 23.16
C ALA A 303 -4.94 4.64 22.45
N ALA A 304 -5.06 4.75 21.13
CA ALA A 304 -4.30 5.72 20.33
C ALA A 304 -4.62 7.17 20.73
N GLN A 305 -5.91 7.50 20.91
CA GLN A 305 -6.35 8.82 21.36
C GLN A 305 -5.81 9.18 22.75
N ALA A 306 -5.61 8.19 23.62
CA ALA A 306 -4.98 8.34 24.92
C ALA A 306 -3.44 8.45 24.87
N GLY A 307 -2.84 8.31 23.68
CA GLY A 307 -1.41 8.46 23.43
C GLY A 307 -0.60 7.17 23.45
N ALA A 308 -1.23 5.99 23.42
CA ALA A 308 -0.51 4.72 23.39
C ALA A 308 0.33 4.59 22.11
N ALA A 309 1.51 4.00 22.21
CA ALA A 309 2.36 3.74 21.04
C ALA A 309 1.95 2.47 20.27
N PHE A 310 1.40 1.48 20.97
CA PHE A 310 0.84 0.25 20.41
C PHE A 310 -0.19 -0.35 21.37
N ALA A 311 -1.01 -1.28 20.86
CA ALA A 311 -2.00 -2.00 21.65
C ALA A 311 -1.75 -3.51 21.64
N VAL A 312 -1.97 -4.13 22.80
CA VAL A 312 -2.04 -5.58 22.97
C VAL A 312 -3.47 -5.91 23.34
N VAL A 313 -4.20 -6.53 22.43
CA VAL A 313 -5.56 -6.99 22.69
C VAL A 313 -5.50 -8.46 23.09
N TYR A 314 -6.08 -8.82 24.23
CA TYR A 314 -6.11 -10.21 24.68
C TYR A 314 -7.54 -10.74 24.73
N ASN A 315 -7.69 -12.05 24.56
CA ASN A 315 -9.02 -12.65 24.50
C ASN A 315 -9.70 -12.70 25.88
N PHE A 316 -11.04 -12.77 25.90
CA PHE A 316 -11.81 -12.97 27.12
C PHE A 316 -11.78 -14.45 27.55
N ALA A 317 -12.08 -14.74 28.82
CA ALA A 317 -11.83 -16.07 29.44
C ALA A 317 -12.45 -17.27 28.72
N THR A 318 -13.78 -17.28 28.54
CA THR A 318 -14.48 -18.38 27.87
C THR A 318 -15.72 -17.86 27.15
N ASN A 319 -16.07 -18.47 26.02
CA ASN A 319 -17.38 -18.25 25.42
C ASN A 319 -18.41 -19.09 26.16
N ALA A 320 -18.93 -18.55 27.26
CA ALA A 320 -19.90 -19.23 28.13
C ALA A 320 -21.24 -19.53 27.42
N SER A 321 -21.57 -18.83 26.33
CA SER A 321 -22.81 -19.04 25.57
C SER A 321 -22.74 -20.20 24.57
N GLY A 322 -21.55 -20.76 24.27
CA GLY A 322 -21.36 -21.80 23.26
C GLY A 322 -21.69 -21.37 21.81
N SER A 323 -22.14 -20.13 21.63
CA SER A 323 -22.42 -19.46 20.36
C SER A 323 -21.71 -18.12 20.34
N GLY A 324 -21.30 -17.65 19.15
CA GLY A 324 -20.52 -16.43 18.99
C GLY A 324 -19.00 -16.68 18.93
N PRO A 325 -18.19 -15.61 18.93
CA PRO A 325 -16.74 -15.74 18.72
C PRO A 325 -16.05 -16.53 19.83
N PRO A 326 -14.93 -17.22 19.53
CA PRO A 326 -14.23 -18.02 20.52
C PRO A 326 -13.51 -17.14 21.57
N GLY A 327 -13.52 -17.60 22.82
CA GLY A 327 -12.74 -17.07 23.95
C GLY A 327 -11.51 -17.93 24.26
N GLY A 328 -10.84 -17.66 25.38
CA GLY A 328 -9.70 -18.42 25.86
C GLY A 328 -8.45 -18.22 25.01
N GLU A 329 -7.73 -19.29 24.70
CA GLU A 329 -6.44 -19.23 24.00
C GLU A 329 -6.57 -19.15 22.47
N GLN A 330 -7.80 -19.17 21.93
CA GLN A 330 -7.99 -19.10 20.49
C GLN A 330 -7.73 -17.68 19.97
N LEU A 331 -6.72 -17.53 19.12
CA LEU A 331 -6.42 -16.29 18.42
C LEU A 331 -7.35 -16.11 17.22
N ILE A 332 -7.78 -14.87 16.96
CA ILE A 332 -8.52 -14.51 15.77
C ILE A 332 -7.93 -13.25 15.13
N PRO A 333 -7.92 -13.14 13.79
CA PRO A 333 -7.47 -11.92 13.13
C PRO A 333 -8.31 -10.72 13.60
N MET A 334 -7.65 -9.61 13.92
CA MET A 334 -8.35 -8.37 14.28
C MET A 334 -8.86 -7.66 13.02
N GLY A 335 -9.95 -8.17 12.46
CA GLY A 335 -10.57 -7.62 11.26
C GLY A 335 -11.07 -6.17 11.47
N GLY A 336 -11.03 -5.39 10.38
CA GLY A 336 -11.48 -4.00 10.37
C GLY A 336 -10.53 -3.00 11.03
N THR A 337 -9.27 -3.41 11.31
CA THR A 337 -8.27 -2.55 11.94
C THR A 337 -7.41 -1.77 10.95
N ASP A 338 -7.69 -1.90 9.66
CA ASP A 338 -6.95 -1.32 8.52
C ASP A 338 -6.53 0.15 8.71
N PHE A 339 -7.42 0.95 9.30
CA PHE A 339 -7.25 2.40 9.48
C PHE A 339 -7.03 2.82 10.94
N THR A 340 -6.73 1.88 11.85
CA THR A 340 -6.38 2.22 13.24
C THR A 340 -5.03 2.92 13.28
N ARG A 341 -4.84 3.86 14.20
CA ARG A 341 -3.67 4.77 14.19
C ARG A 341 -2.36 4.15 14.69
N ILE A 342 -2.42 3.04 15.40
CA ILE A 342 -1.27 2.42 16.06
C ILE A 342 -1.23 0.92 15.76
N PRO A 343 -0.03 0.31 15.74
CA PRO A 343 0.06 -1.12 15.58
C PRO A 343 -0.57 -1.85 16.76
N ALA A 344 -1.18 -2.98 16.47
CA ALA A 344 -1.83 -3.81 17.46
C ALA A 344 -1.59 -5.30 17.21
N VAL A 345 -1.50 -6.06 18.30
CA VAL A 345 -1.37 -7.52 18.28
C VAL A 345 -2.45 -8.18 19.13
N PHE A 346 -2.85 -9.40 18.74
CA PHE A 346 -3.79 -10.22 19.49
C PHE A 346 -3.09 -11.38 20.22
N ILE A 347 -3.40 -11.59 21.50
CA ILE A 347 -2.83 -12.68 22.34
C ILE A 347 -3.91 -13.50 23.05
N GLY A 348 -3.51 -14.67 23.56
CA GLY A 348 -4.37 -15.57 24.33
C GLY A 348 -4.82 -14.98 25.67
N HIS A 349 -5.92 -15.51 26.22
CA HIS A 349 -6.47 -15.03 27.49
C HIS A 349 -5.49 -15.18 28.64
N SER A 350 -4.87 -16.34 28.80
CA SER A 350 -3.97 -16.64 29.91
C SER A 350 -2.74 -15.72 29.91
N ASP A 351 -2.18 -15.45 28.73
CA ASP A 351 -1.07 -14.51 28.58
C ASP A 351 -1.49 -13.09 28.93
N GLY A 352 -2.68 -12.64 28.48
CA GLY A 352 -3.21 -11.32 28.82
C GLY A 352 -3.38 -11.10 30.32
N GLU A 353 -4.00 -12.06 31.03
CA GLU A 353 -4.14 -11.99 32.48
C GLU A 353 -2.80 -12.06 33.21
N ALA A 354 -1.85 -12.85 32.70
CA ALA A 354 -0.51 -12.92 33.27
C ALA A 354 0.26 -11.60 33.11
N LEU A 355 0.15 -10.95 31.94
CA LEU A 355 0.73 -9.62 31.70
C LEU A 355 0.08 -8.56 32.58
N LYS A 356 -1.25 -8.57 32.70
CA LYS A 356 -1.97 -7.66 33.60
C LYS A 356 -1.44 -7.72 35.02
N ASN A 357 -1.26 -8.93 35.57
CA ASN A 357 -0.73 -9.14 36.91
C ASN A 357 0.75 -8.74 37.04
N LEU A 358 1.57 -9.06 36.03
CA LEU A 358 3.00 -8.70 35.98
C LEU A 358 3.17 -7.17 36.00
N PHE A 359 2.52 -6.45 35.09
CA PHE A 359 2.69 -5.00 34.96
C PHE A 359 2.02 -4.20 36.10
N ALA A 360 1.07 -4.79 36.82
CA ALA A 360 0.52 -4.19 38.04
C ALA A 360 1.52 -4.17 39.22
N THR A 361 2.51 -5.08 39.23
CA THR A 361 3.42 -5.27 40.37
C THR A 361 4.90 -5.05 40.02
N ASN A 362 5.26 -5.03 38.74
CA ASN A 362 6.63 -4.90 38.27
C ASN A 362 6.81 -3.63 37.42
N SER A 363 7.28 -2.56 38.06
CA SER A 363 7.55 -1.28 37.38
C SER A 363 8.77 -1.31 36.45
N SER A 364 9.57 -2.39 36.47
CA SER A 364 10.72 -2.56 35.57
C SER A 364 10.37 -3.34 34.29
N ALA A 365 9.17 -3.91 34.22
CA ALA A 365 8.71 -4.63 33.05
C ALA A 365 8.42 -3.66 31.89
N LEU A 366 8.87 -4.02 30.69
CA LEU A 366 8.66 -3.30 29.44
C LEU A 366 8.22 -4.29 28.37
N ALA A 367 7.33 -3.86 27.48
CA ALA A 367 6.79 -4.62 26.37
C ALA A 367 7.19 -4.00 25.03
N GLN A 368 7.36 -4.83 24.01
CA GLN A 368 7.63 -4.42 22.64
C GLN A 368 7.03 -5.44 21.66
N ILE A 369 6.31 -4.97 20.65
CA ILE A 369 6.02 -5.77 19.46
C ILE A 369 7.28 -5.81 18.59
N HIS A 370 7.72 -7.02 18.23
CA HIS A 370 8.91 -7.27 17.44
C HIS A 370 8.65 -8.37 16.41
N LEU A 371 8.92 -8.05 15.14
CA LEU A 371 8.94 -9.02 14.05
C LEU A 371 10.35 -9.57 13.84
N GLN A 372 10.54 -10.87 14.00
CA GLN A 372 11.77 -11.56 13.66
C GLN A 372 11.82 -11.83 12.15
N THR A 373 12.91 -11.43 11.50
CA THR A 373 13.02 -11.49 10.03
C THR A 373 14.35 -12.06 9.58
N THR A 374 14.34 -12.78 8.46
CA THR A 374 15.52 -13.03 7.65
C THR A 374 15.72 -11.89 6.67
N ASN A 375 16.95 -11.35 6.61
CA ASN A 375 17.27 -10.15 5.84
C ASN A 375 18.27 -10.43 4.72
N TYR A 376 17.99 -9.87 3.55
CA TYR A 376 18.92 -9.79 2.42
C TYR A 376 19.27 -8.32 2.16
N LEU A 377 20.57 -8.02 2.13
CA LEU A 377 21.09 -6.67 1.90
C LEU A 377 21.65 -6.56 0.49
N PHE A 378 21.19 -5.56 -0.25
CA PHE A 378 21.64 -5.29 -1.61
C PHE A 378 22.30 -3.91 -1.66
N ALA A 379 23.61 -3.88 -1.93
CA ALA A 379 24.35 -2.64 -2.12
C ALA A 379 24.26 -2.21 -3.59
N VAL A 380 23.47 -1.18 -3.87
CA VAL A 380 23.32 -0.59 -5.20
C VAL A 380 24.27 0.60 -5.31
N THR A 381 25.19 0.56 -6.27
CA THR A 381 26.14 1.66 -6.54
C THR A 381 25.76 2.48 -7.76
N ASN A 382 24.94 1.94 -8.66
CA ASN A 382 24.38 2.68 -9.78
C ASN A 382 23.36 3.68 -9.25
N THR A 383 23.50 4.95 -9.62
CA THR A 383 22.50 5.97 -9.30
C THR A 383 21.50 6.07 -10.44
N LEU A 384 20.29 5.60 -10.17
CA LEU A 384 19.09 5.78 -10.98
C LEU A 384 18.11 6.62 -10.18
N VAL A 385 17.35 7.48 -10.86
CA VAL A 385 16.06 7.95 -10.35
C VAL A 385 15.08 6.82 -10.56
N CYS A 386 14.67 6.20 -9.47
CA CYS A 386 13.78 5.05 -9.45
C CYS A 386 12.44 5.36 -10.14
N GLU A 387 12.00 4.40 -10.95
CA GLU A 387 10.62 4.28 -11.40
C GLU A 387 10.03 3.08 -10.67
N HIS A 388 10.11 1.87 -11.25
CA HIS A 388 9.64 0.65 -10.61
C HIS A 388 10.79 -0.07 -9.90
N VAL A 389 10.50 -0.61 -8.72
CA VAL A 389 11.42 -1.48 -7.99
C VAL A 389 10.73 -2.82 -7.78
N ALA A 390 11.40 -3.91 -8.09
CA ALA A 390 10.87 -5.25 -8.00
C ALA A 390 11.72 -6.14 -7.08
N VAL A 391 11.08 -7.12 -6.46
CA VAL A 391 11.73 -8.15 -5.67
C VAL A 391 11.34 -9.51 -6.19
N ARG A 392 12.34 -10.30 -6.60
CA ARG A 392 12.17 -11.70 -6.98
C ARG A 392 12.40 -12.58 -5.76
N VAL A 393 11.45 -13.43 -5.40
CA VAL A 393 11.56 -14.38 -4.29
C VAL A 393 11.30 -15.79 -4.77
N GLN A 394 12.17 -16.71 -4.36
CA GLN A 394 11.93 -18.15 -4.39
C GLN A 394 12.07 -18.68 -2.97
N SER A 395 11.10 -19.43 -2.49
CA SER A 395 11.09 -20.07 -1.18
C SER A 395 10.45 -21.46 -1.26
N ASP A 396 10.80 -22.32 -0.31
CA ASP A 396 10.21 -23.65 -0.13
C ASP A 396 9.14 -23.66 0.98
N HIS A 397 8.63 -22.49 1.38
CA HIS A 397 7.60 -22.38 2.41
C HIS A 397 6.31 -23.09 1.97
N PRO A 398 5.73 -23.98 2.79
CA PRO A 398 4.55 -24.74 2.40
C PRO A 398 3.26 -23.91 2.42
N LEU A 399 3.24 -22.78 3.13
CA LEU A 399 2.07 -21.88 3.25
C LEU A 399 2.48 -20.43 2.98
N ARG A 400 2.25 -19.93 1.77
CA ARG A 400 2.60 -18.57 1.36
C ARG A 400 1.83 -17.51 2.15
N GLY A 401 0.58 -17.79 2.51
CA GLY A 401 -0.29 -16.86 3.24
C GLY A 401 0.23 -16.50 4.63
N ASP A 402 1.14 -17.29 5.20
CA ASP A 402 1.76 -16.98 6.50
C ASP A 402 2.94 -15.99 6.37
N LEU A 403 3.45 -15.80 5.15
CA LEU A 403 4.63 -14.99 4.93
C LEU A 403 4.32 -13.50 4.97
N ARG A 404 5.28 -12.76 5.49
CA ARG A 404 5.38 -11.31 5.36
C ARG A 404 6.67 -10.94 4.64
N ILE A 405 6.55 -10.16 3.55
CA ILE A 405 7.70 -9.75 2.73
C ILE A 405 7.68 -8.23 2.59
N THR A 406 8.76 -7.58 3.00
CA THR A 406 8.90 -6.12 2.90
C THR A 406 10.24 -5.72 2.29
N LEU A 407 10.24 -4.59 1.56
CA LEU A 407 11.44 -3.97 1.02
C LEU A 407 11.61 -2.58 1.63
N LEU A 408 12.80 -2.29 2.15
CA LEU A 408 13.20 -0.98 2.65
C LEU A 408 14.24 -0.36 1.71
N SER A 409 13.98 0.86 1.23
CA SER A 409 14.94 1.63 0.44
C SER A 409 16.02 2.26 1.31
N PRO A 410 17.17 2.65 0.72
CA PRO A 410 18.23 3.37 1.43
C PRO A 410 17.77 4.67 2.09
N GLN A 411 16.66 5.24 1.62
CA GLN A 411 16.09 6.48 2.11
C GLN A 411 15.00 6.27 3.18
N GLY A 412 14.71 5.01 3.53
CA GLY A 412 13.77 4.66 4.60
C GLY A 412 12.34 4.39 4.13
N THR A 413 12.07 4.42 2.82
CA THR A 413 10.75 4.08 2.27
C THR A 413 10.53 2.58 2.35
N ARG A 414 9.39 2.17 2.91
CA ARG A 414 9.01 0.76 3.01
C ARG A 414 7.90 0.41 2.05
N SER A 415 8.07 -0.71 1.35
CA SER A 415 7.03 -1.39 0.59
C SER A 415 6.68 -2.72 1.26
N VAL A 416 5.39 -2.97 1.46
CA VAL A 416 4.84 -4.25 1.91
C VAL A 416 4.38 -5.00 0.67
N LEU A 417 5.14 -6.02 0.29
CA LEU A 417 4.98 -6.77 -0.94
C LEU A 417 4.05 -7.98 -0.76
N GLN A 418 4.14 -8.62 0.40
CA GLN A 418 3.29 -9.73 0.82
C GLN A 418 2.82 -9.48 2.25
N ARG A 419 1.53 -9.75 2.50
CA ARG A 419 0.89 -9.69 3.81
C ARG A 419 0.39 -11.07 4.20
N PHE A 420 0.18 -11.26 5.50
CA PHE A 420 -0.62 -12.37 6.01
C PHE A 420 -1.98 -12.42 5.31
N ASN A 421 -2.32 -13.56 4.71
CA ASN A 421 -3.61 -13.80 4.06
C ASN A 421 -3.99 -15.29 4.14
N SER A 422 -5.14 -15.66 3.57
CA SER A 422 -5.65 -17.04 3.64
C SER A 422 -5.11 -17.99 2.57
N ASP A 423 -4.03 -17.65 1.87
CA ASP A 423 -3.45 -18.53 0.85
C ASP A 423 -2.75 -19.74 1.48
N THR A 424 -3.23 -20.93 1.15
CA THR A 424 -2.66 -22.19 1.63
C THR A 424 -1.74 -22.88 0.62
N ASN A 425 -1.38 -22.21 -0.49
CA ASN A 425 -0.43 -22.74 -1.46
C ASN A 425 1.02 -22.54 -0.99
N ALA A 426 1.92 -23.41 -1.45
CA ALA A 426 3.36 -23.24 -1.21
C ALA A 426 3.94 -22.07 -2.01
N GLY A 427 4.99 -21.45 -1.48
CA GLY A 427 5.77 -20.43 -2.17
C GLY A 427 6.05 -19.18 -1.34
N PRO A 428 6.52 -18.10 -1.98
CA PRO A 428 6.55 -17.91 -3.43
C PRO A 428 7.51 -18.88 -4.13
N VAL A 429 7.04 -19.59 -5.16
CA VAL A 429 7.86 -20.59 -5.89
C VAL A 429 8.91 -19.89 -6.76
N ASP A 430 8.47 -18.90 -7.54
CA ASP A 430 9.30 -17.95 -8.28
C ASP A 430 8.44 -16.76 -8.68
N TRP A 431 8.34 -15.78 -7.80
CA TRP A 431 7.47 -14.62 -7.99
C TRP A 431 8.26 -13.32 -7.98
N ILE A 432 7.80 -12.34 -8.77
CA ILE A 432 8.33 -10.98 -8.77
C ILE A 432 7.24 -10.04 -8.29
N TYR A 433 7.44 -9.48 -7.10
CA TYR A 433 6.62 -8.39 -6.58
C TYR A 433 7.13 -7.06 -7.14
N TYR A 434 6.25 -6.10 -7.40
CA TYR A 434 6.64 -4.77 -7.88
C TYR A 434 6.12 -3.68 -6.95
N SER A 435 6.90 -2.62 -6.81
CA SER A 435 6.55 -1.45 -6.02
C SER A 435 6.71 -0.17 -6.82
N THR A 436 5.71 0.69 -6.72
CA THR A 436 5.72 2.08 -7.21
C THR A 436 6.15 3.07 -6.12
N HIS A 437 6.26 2.64 -4.87
CA HIS A 437 6.48 3.51 -3.71
C HIS A 437 7.81 4.26 -3.73
N HIS A 438 8.78 3.72 -4.46
CA HIS A 438 10.13 4.25 -4.56
C HIS A 438 10.33 5.21 -5.74
N PHE A 439 9.27 5.54 -6.49
CA PHE A 439 9.36 6.49 -7.59
C PHE A 439 10.04 7.80 -7.14
N PHE A 440 10.93 8.29 -7.99
CA PHE A 440 11.76 9.48 -7.81
C PHE A 440 12.87 9.39 -6.74
N GLU A 441 12.99 8.29 -6.01
CA GLU A 441 14.12 8.09 -5.11
C GLU A 441 15.40 7.78 -5.88
N SER A 442 16.56 8.20 -5.36
CA SER A 442 17.83 7.63 -5.77
C SER A 442 17.91 6.15 -5.40
N SER A 443 18.37 5.33 -6.35
CA SER A 443 18.58 3.91 -6.14
C SER A 443 19.82 3.57 -5.31
N ALA A 444 20.75 4.52 -5.16
CA ALA A 444 22.04 4.28 -4.53
C ALA A 444 21.92 4.04 -3.02
N GLY A 445 22.69 3.06 -2.52
CA GLY A 445 22.77 2.71 -1.11
C GLY A 445 22.33 1.28 -0.82
N THR A 446 22.06 0.99 0.45
CA THR A 446 21.70 -0.35 0.92
C THR A 446 20.18 -0.51 0.97
N TRP A 447 19.68 -1.44 0.15
CA TRP A 447 18.31 -1.92 0.20
C TRP A 447 18.22 -3.14 1.13
N THR A 448 17.14 -3.24 1.90
CA THR A 448 16.90 -4.36 2.81
C THR A 448 15.60 -5.06 2.46
N LEU A 449 15.71 -6.30 2.00
CA LEU A 449 14.57 -7.21 1.86
C LEU A 449 14.44 -8.03 3.15
N ALA A 450 13.27 -8.01 3.78
CA ALA A 450 12.98 -8.74 5.00
C ALA A 450 11.82 -9.73 4.79
N LEU A 451 12.00 -10.97 5.26
CA LEU A 451 10.99 -12.03 5.22
C LEU A 451 10.76 -12.59 6.62
N SER A 452 9.51 -12.86 6.96
CA SER A 452 9.07 -13.51 8.21
C SER A 452 7.93 -14.47 7.92
N ASP A 453 7.75 -15.47 8.78
CA ASP A 453 6.57 -16.31 8.87
C ASP A 453 5.81 -15.89 10.13
N GLU A 454 4.59 -15.39 9.97
CA GLU A 454 3.78 -14.83 11.06
C GLU A 454 2.85 -15.85 11.71
N PHE A 455 2.94 -17.14 11.33
CA PHE A 455 2.09 -18.19 11.89
C PHE A 455 2.86 -19.47 12.23
N GLN A 456 2.69 -19.96 13.46
CA GLN A 456 3.46 -21.10 13.95
C GLN A 456 3.32 -22.39 13.09
N GLY A 457 4.45 -23.07 12.91
CA GLY A 457 4.55 -24.49 12.62
C GLY A 457 4.91 -24.85 11.18
N ALA A 458 4.59 -24.00 10.21
CA ALA A 458 4.76 -24.29 8.78
C ALA A 458 6.09 -23.78 8.23
N THR A 459 7.22 -24.30 8.72
CA THR A 459 8.53 -23.68 8.43
C THR A 459 9.01 -23.82 6.98
N GLY A 460 9.74 -22.81 6.49
CA GLY A 460 10.47 -22.84 5.21
C GLY A 460 11.70 -21.94 5.19
N SER A 461 12.30 -21.80 4.02
CA SER A 461 13.51 -21.03 3.78
C SER A 461 13.48 -20.30 2.42
N VAL A 462 14.15 -19.15 2.37
CA VAL A 462 14.39 -18.44 1.11
C VAL A 462 15.47 -19.18 0.35
N GLN A 463 15.22 -19.49 -0.92
CA GLN A 463 16.17 -20.12 -1.84
C GLN A 463 16.86 -19.08 -2.71
N LEU A 464 16.12 -18.03 -3.11
CA LEU A 464 16.62 -16.93 -3.90
C LEU A 464 15.92 -15.63 -3.51
N ALA A 465 16.71 -14.58 -3.38
CA ALA A 465 16.25 -13.20 -3.23
C ALA A 465 16.90 -12.33 -4.29
N GLY A 466 16.11 -11.58 -5.05
CA GLY A 466 16.61 -10.66 -6.07
C GLY A 466 16.00 -9.28 -5.93
N LEU A 467 16.81 -8.24 -6.11
CA LEU A 467 16.38 -6.86 -6.25
C LEU A 467 16.51 -6.44 -7.71
N ILE A 468 15.47 -5.85 -8.26
CA ILE A 468 15.44 -5.24 -9.60
C ILE A 468 15.08 -3.77 -9.42
N VAL A 469 15.91 -2.87 -9.92
CA VAL A 469 15.62 -1.43 -9.92
C VAL A 469 15.56 -0.98 -11.37
N GLU A 470 14.45 -0.37 -11.77
CA GLU A 470 14.26 0.25 -13.06
C GLU A 470 14.09 1.76 -12.90
N GLY A 471 14.72 2.54 -13.76
CA GLY A 471 14.70 3.99 -13.64
C GLY A 471 15.53 4.70 -14.70
N VAL A 472 15.74 6.00 -14.54
CA VAL A 472 16.60 6.78 -15.43
C VAL A 472 17.95 6.99 -14.76
N ALA A 473 19.04 6.70 -15.46
CA ALA A 473 20.39 6.93 -14.94
C ALA A 473 20.65 8.42 -14.74
N ILE A 474 21.29 8.74 -13.62
CA ILE A 474 21.70 10.11 -13.25
C ILE A 474 23.17 10.13 -12.83
N THR A 475 23.77 11.32 -12.87
CA THR A 475 25.05 11.59 -12.21
C THR A 475 24.75 12.28 -10.90
N ASP A 476 25.18 11.74 -9.76
CA ASP A 476 24.83 12.25 -8.42
C ASP A 476 26.10 12.19 -7.56
N SER A 477 26.91 13.23 -7.64
CA SER A 477 28.25 13.25 -7.03
C SER A 477 28.21 13.47 -5.52
N ASP A 478 27.18 14.11 -5.00
CA ASP A 478 27.01 14.43 -3.57
C ASP A 478 26.00 13.52 -2.84
N LEU A 479 25.40 12.57 -3.56
CA LEU A 479 24.52 11.50 -3.03
C LEU A 479 23.28 12.07 -2.34
N ASP A 480 22.78 13.19 -2.86
CA ASP A 480 21.55 13.82 -2.40
C ASP A 480 20.31 13.33 -3.16
N GLY A 481 20.53 12.61 -4.26
CA GLY A 481 19.53 11.95 -5.08
C GLY A 481 19.09 12.73 -6.32
N LEU A 482 19.76 13.81 -6.65
CA LEU A 482 19.50 14.63 -7.83
C LEU A 482 20.56 14.42 -8.91
N ASP A 483 20.19 14.75 -10.16
CA ASP A 483 21.16 14.73 -11.26
C ASP A 483 21.99 16.02 -11.24
N ASP A 484 23.31 15.89 -11.11
CA ASP A 484 24.29 16.97 -11.07
C ASP A 484 24.10 17.95 -12.24
N GLY A 485 23.83 17.44 -13.44
CA GLY A 485 23.62 18.26 -14.64
C GLY A 485 22.37 19.12 -14.53
N TRP A 486 21.27 18.51 -14.10
CA TRP A 486 20.01 19.19 -13.80
C TRP A 486 20.17 20.24 -12.69
N GLU A 487 20.90 19.92 -11.63
CA GLU A 487 21.13 20.83 -10.51
C GLU A 487 21.99 22.02 -10.90
N LEU A 488 23.07 21.79 -11.64
CA LEU A 488 23.91 22.88 -12.13
C LEU A 488 23.13 23.79 -13.09
N GLU A 489 22.26 23.23 -13.94
CA GLU A 489 21.42 24.02 -14.85
C GLU A 489 20.39 24.89 -14.09
N ARG A 490 19.78 24.37 -13.03
CA ARG A 490 18.61 25.02 -12.38
C ARG A 490 18.93 25.72 -11.06
N LEU A 491 19.89 25.19 -10.32
CA LEU A 491 20.27 25.64 -8.97
C LEU A 491 21.66 26.29 -8.96
N GLY A 492 22.48 26.05 -9.99
CA GLY A 492 23.82 26.60 -10.12
C GLY A 492 24.86 26.03 -9.16
N LYS A 493 24.52 24.97 -8.41
CA LYS A 493 25.35 24.25 -7.45
C LYS A 493 24.68 22.92 -7.08
N LEU A 494 25.47 21.98 -6.55
CA LEU A 494 25.04 20.65 -6.12
C LEU A 494 24.53 20.64 -4.66
N ASP A 495 25.17 21.43 -3.77
CA ASP A 495 24.91 21.35 -2.32
C ASP A 495 23.58 22.05 -1.89
N TYR A 496 22.47 21.35 -2.08
CA TYR A 496 21.14 21.74 -1.57
C TYR A 496 20.56 20.77 -0.52
N GLY A 497 21.08 19.54 -0.46
CA GLY A 497 20.69 18.53 0.51
C GLY A 497 19.26 18.00 0.31
N ARG A 498 19.03 16.77 0.80
CA ARG A 498 17.83 15.93 0.61
C ARG A 498 16.44 16.58 0.82
N ARG A 499 16.34 17.81 1.37
CA ARG A 499 15.06 18.49 1.68
C ARG A 499 14.57 19.45 0.59
N ALA A 500 15.34 19.70 -0.48
CA ALA A 500 14.98 20.71 -1.47
C ALA A 500 13.87 20.28 -2.47
N PHE A 501 13.58 18.98 -2.59
CA PHE A 501 12.73 18.45 -3.66
C PHE A 501 11.22 18.62 -3.42
N SER A 502 10.72 18.37 -2.19
CA SER A 502 9.26 18.38 -1.94
C SER A 502 8.61 19.76 -2.02
N THR A 503 9.37 20.84 -1.76
CA THR A 503 8.82 22.20 -1.72
C THR A 503 8.86 22.90 -3.08
N ARG A 504 9.62 22.40 -4.06
CA ARG A 504 9.94 23.17 -5.28
C ARG A 504 9.48 22.57 -6.60
N LEU A 505 9.14 21.28 -6.68
CA LEU A 505 8.48 20.76 -7.89
C LEU A 505 7.08 21.39 -8.08
N PHE A 506 6.31 21.51 -6.97
CA PHE A 506 5.01 22.20 -6.96
C PHE A 506 5.10 23.68 -7.38
N ALA A 507 6.24 24.34 -7.13
CA ALA A 507 6.42 25.77 -7.40
C ALA A 507 7.02 26.08 -8.79
N MET A 508 7.64 25.10 -9.48
CA MET A 508 8.43 25.37 -10.70
C MET A 508 7.89 24.76 -11.98
N GLU A 509 7.04 23.71 -11.94
CA GLU A 509 6.30 23.29 -13.15
C GLU A 509 5.13 24.25 -13.49
N GLN A 510 4.74 25.15 -12.58
CA GLN A 510 3.72 26.19 -12.85
C GLN A 510 4.24 27.43 -13.59
N LYS A 511 5.57 27.68 -13.62
CA LYS A 511 6.11 28.94 -14.16
C LYS A 511 6.11 29.03 -15.69
N THR A 512 5.81 27.96 -16.41
CA THR A 512 5.73 27.98 -17.88
C THR A 512 4.30 28.09 -18.42
N GLY A 513 3.26 28.07 -17.58
CA GLY A 513 1.85 28.17 -18.01
C GLY A 513 1.00 29.26 -17.31
N ALA A 514 1.45 29.80 -16.17
CA ALA A 514 0.64 30.73 -15.37
C ALA A 514 0.65 32.20 -15.84
N SER A 515 1.53 32.59 -16.79
CA SER A 515 1.64 33.99 -17.22
C SER A 515 0.56 34.45 -18.19
N GLU A 516 -0.25 33.55 -18.77
CA GLU A 516 -1.35 33.90 -19.68
C GLU A 516 -2.74 33.87 -19.04
N LEU A 517 -2.95 33.13 -17.95
CA LEU A 517 -4.25 33.08 -17.25
C LEU A 517 -4.46 34.25 -16.28
N ALA A 518 -3.40 34.76 -15.64
CA ALA A 518 -3.50 35.91 -14.73
C ALA A 518 -3.80 37.26 -15.43
N ARG A 519 -3.79 37.32 -16.78
CA ARG A 519 -4.11 38.53 -17.55
C ARG A 519 -5.57 38.61 -18.04
N ARG A 520 -6.39 37.59 -17.80
CA ARG A 520 -7.81 37.60 -18.19
C ARG A 520 -8.78 37.92 -17.05
N ASP A 521 -8.36 37.72 -15.79
CA ASP A 521 -9.25 37.91 -14.62
C ASP A 521 -9.21 39.33 -14.02
N GLU A 522 -8.39 40.25 -14.53
CA GLU A 522 -8.38 41.66 -14.10
C GLU A 522 -9.38 42.55 -14.86
N HIS A 523 -10.22 42.00 -15.74
CA HIS A 523 -11.20 42.77 -16.52
C HIS A 523 -12.68 42.43 -16.28
N GLU A 524 -12.99 41.51 -15.37
CA GLU A 524 -14.36 41.29 -14.88
C GLU A 524 -14.34 41.00 -13.37
N LEU A 525 -14.23 42.05 -12.56
CA LEU A 525 -14.80 42.16 -11.20
C LEU A 525 -14.78 43.62 -10.74
#